data_AF-K3ZEH7-F1
#
_entry.id   AF-K3ZEH7-F1
#
_cell.length_a   1.000
_cell.length_b   1.000
_cell.length_c   1.000
_cell.angle_alpha   90.00
_cell.angle_beta   90.00
_cell.angle_gamma   90.00
#
_symmetry.space_group_name_H-M   'P 1'
#
loop_
_entity.id
_entity.type
_entity.pdbx_description
1 polymer ?
#
loop_
_entity_poly.entity_id
_entity_poly.type
_entity_poly.pdbx_seq_one_letter_code
_entity_poly.pdbx_strand_id
1 'polypeptide(L)'
;MFVKRLNISYFHQIFCIGLSFKVHKSGKCWNGEWTVGAIRVRAHECIIAKEAEVKASKQGIIADLQRFIEILAPYYSHEEVEGSPAFFHEFHVDAMAAPEPESENFALFQKYMRNHLALMGPLDRHDLYFGLFMVCDMLRDKDDRGYKPLYGKKDAPEWRSNAKKFHPYHSVYYHDVSEEDKNNPDYQPYWNNYWELLRFLRNYGRNAHNHTRIDGVQQVTEVAVFDLMLSEDFGMYITKLILFLMYECKMEGSFFSTWDSYVTSE
;
A
#
# COMPACT_ATOMS: atom_id res chain seq x y z
N MET A 1 -19.32 -18.04 -4.79
CA MET A 1 -18.45 -18.96 -5.55
C MET A 1 -17.14 -18.27 -6.00
N PHE A 2 -16.55 -17.39 -5.16
CA PHE A 2 -15.55 -16.40 -5.60
C PHE A 2 -14.13 -16.62 -5.07
N VAL A 3 -13.88 -17.66 -4.26
CA VAL A 3 -12.61 -17.80 -3.51
C VAL A 3 -11.67 -18.89 -4.08
N LYS A 4 -12.11 -19.67 -5.08
CA LYS A 4 -11.38 -20.90 -5.48
C LYS A 4 -10.33 -20.77 -6.60
N ARG A 5 -10.10 -19.58 -7.18
CA ARG A 5 -9.07 -19.39 -8.23
C ARG A 5 -8.04 -18.28 -7.97
N LEU A 6 -8.05 -17.69 -6.77
CA LEU A 6 -7.13 -16.61 -6.38
C LEU A 6 -5.72 -17.08 -6.01
N ASN A 7 -5.50 -18.38 -5.76
CA ASN A 7 -4.26 -18.84 -5.14
C ASN A 7 -3.06 -19.16 -6.06
N ILE A 8 -3.25 -19.25 -7.39
CA ILE A 8 -2.14 -19.68 -8.27
C ILE A 8 -1.58 -18.53 -9.11
N SER A 9 -2.35 -17.49 -9.46
CA SER A 9 -1.79 -16.36 -10.24
C SER A 9 -1.03 -15.33 -9.41
N TYR A 10 -1.41 -15.08 -8.16
CA TYR A 10 -0.78 -14.03 -7.34
C TYR A 10 0.68 -14.35 -6.97
N PHE A 11 0.97 -15.60 -6.62
CA PHE A 11 2.33 -16.02 -6.25
C PHE A 11 3.34 -15.80 -7.38
N HIS A 12 3.00 -16.18 -8.61
CA HIS A 12 3.92 -16.08 -9.75
C HIS A 12 4.30 -14.63 -10.07
N GLN A 13 3.37 -13.68 -9.90
CA GLN A 13 3.55 -12.29 -10.28
C GLN A 13 4.51 -11.56 -9.33
N ILE A 14 4.45 -11.85 -8.02
CA ILE A 14 5.36 -11.26 -7.02
C ILE A 14 6.81 -11.73 -7.22
N PHE A 15 7.02 -12.95 -7.71
CA PHE A 15 8.38 -13.41 -8.02
C PHE A 15 8.98 -12.68 -9.23
N CYS A 16 8.18 -12.39 -10.25
CA CYS A 16 8.66 -11.72 -11.45
C CYS A 16 9.10 -10.27 -11.16
N ILE A 17 8.34 -9.51 -10.33
CA ILE A 17 8.76 -8.15 -9.93
C ILE A 17 10.05 -8.17 -9.09
N GLY A 18 10.19 -9.15 -8.19
CA GLY A 18 11.39 -9.32 -7.37
C GLY A 18 12.65 -9.50 -8.22
N LEU A 19 12.54 -10.18 -9.36
CA LEU A 19 13.67 -10.36 -10.27
C LEU A 19 14.02 -9.13 -11.08
N SER A 20 13.02 -8.36 -11.52
CA SER A 20 13.30 -7.09 -12.17
C SER A 20 14.17 -6.21 -11.28
N PHE A 21 13.86 -6.18 -9.97
CA PHE A 21 14.69 -5.46 -9.01
C PHE A 21 16.09 -6.06 -8.80
N LYS A 22 16.25 -7.40 -8.79
CA LYS A 22 17.58 -8.04 -8.74
C LYS A 22 18.44 -7.60 -9.94
N VAL A 23 17.86 -7.50 -11.14
CA VAL A 23 18.55 -7.02 -12.34
C VAL A 23 18.88 -5.53 -12.25
N HIS A 24 17.94 -4.69 -11.83
CA HIS A 24 18.19 -3.25 -11.64
C HIS A 24 19.31 -2.98 -10.62
N LYS A 25 19.39 -3.77 -9.53
CA LYS A 25 20.48 -3.70 -8.55
C LYS A 25 21.86 -4.06 -9.14
N SER A 26 21.90 -4.89 -10.17
CA SER A 26 23.13 -5.20 -10.91
C SER A 26 23.58 -4.08 -11.85
N GLY A 27 22.86 -2.96 -11.89
CA GLY A 27 23.14 -1.83 -12.77
C GLY A 27 22.67 -2.05 -14.21
N LYS A 28 21.78 -3.03 -14.44
CA LYS A 28 21.24 -3.36 -15.77
C LYS A 28 19.71 -3.24 -15.82
N CYS A 29 19.14 -3.10 -17.01
CA CYS A 29 17.70 -3.12 -17.26
C CYS A 29 17.41 -3.72 -18.64
N TRP A 30 16.13 -4.00 -18.92
CA TRP A 30 15.68 -4.40 -20.26
C TRP A 30 15.17 -3.19 -21.07
N ASN A 31 15.05 -2.01 -20.45
CA ASN A 31 14.52 -0.80 -21.08
C ASN A 31 13.12 -1.02 -21.70
N GLY A 32 12.27 -1.80 -21.03
CA GLY A 32 10.95 -2.22 -21.49
C GLY A 32 10.95 -3.35 -22.52
N GLU A 33 12.13 -3.78 -23.00
CA GLU A 33 12.24 -4.78 -24.06
C GLU A 33 12.18 -6.20 -23.51
N TRP A 34 11.01 -6.64 -23.07
CA TRP A 34 10.77 -8.06 -22.79
C TRP A 34 9.28 -8.39 -22.95
N THR A 35 8.97 -9.67 -23.07
CA THR A 35 7.61 -10.16 -23.30
C THR A 35 7.26 -11.26 -22.31
N VAL A 36 5.97 -11.56 -22.16
CA VAL A 36 5.52 -12.71 -21.35
C VAL A 36 6.19 -14.03 -21.79
N GLY A 37 6.54 -14.15 -23.08
CA GLY A 37 7.26 -15.31 -23.62
C GLY A 37 8.71 -15.44 -23.13
N ALA A 38 9.29 -14.39 -22.53
CA ALA A 38 10.58 -14.45 -21.85
C ALA A 38 10.45 -14.95 -20.39
N ILE A 39 9.24 -14.99 -19.83
CA ILE A 39 9.00 -15.52 -18.50
C ILE A 39 9.12 -17.05 -18.54
N ARG A 40 9.82 -17.62 -17.56
CA ARG A 40 9.87 -19.05 -17.28
C ARG A 40 9.41 -19.27 -15.85
N VAL A 41 8.46 -20.17 -15.67
CA VAL A 41 7.99 -20.58 -14.35
C VAL A 41 8.59 -21.95 -14.03
N ARG A 42 9.15 -22.08 -12.83
CA ARG A 42 9.61 -23.31 -12.20
C ARG A 42 8.93 -23.43 -10.84
N ALA A 43 9.01 -24.60 -10.21
CA ALA A 43 8.22 -24.96 -9.02
C ALA A 43 8.18 -23.90 -7.89
N HIS A 44 9.23 -23.11 -7.72
CA HIS A 44 9.32 -22.05 -6.71
C HIS A 44 9.89 -20.71 -7.24
N GLU A 45 10.00 -20.54 -8.56
CA GLU A 45 10.56 -19.31 -9.14
C GLU A 45 9.87 -18.95 -10.47
N CYS A 46 9.49 -17.68 -10.62
CA CYS A 46 9.33 -17.05 -11.94
C CYS A 46 10.70 -16.49 -12.30
N ILE A 47 11.19 -16.65 -13.54
CA ILE A 47 12.38 -15.96 -14.07
C ILE A 47 12.12 -15.23 -15.39
N ILE A 48 12.70 -14.06 -15.58
CA ILE A 48 12.81 -13.44 -16.91
C ILE A 48 14.07 -14.01 -17.55
N ALA A 49 13.91 -14.93 -18.50
CA ALA A 49 15.01 -15.65 -19.14
C ALA A 49 15.77 -14.80 -20.17
N LYS A 50 15.21 -13.66 -20.59
CA LYS A 50 15.93 -12.69 -21.43
C LYS A 50 17.01 -12.02 -20.57
N GLU A 51 18.25 -12.02 -21.03
CA GLU A 51 19.32 -11.26 -20.37
C GLU A 51 19.09 -9.74 -20.50
N ALA A 52 19.36 -9.02 -19.42
CA ALA A 52 19.40 -7.56 -19.46
C ALA A 52 20.81 -7.11 -19.86
N GLU A 53 20.89 -6.30 -20.90
CA GLU A 53 22.16 -5.84 -21.49
C GLU A 53 22.33 -4.31 -21.38
N VAL A 54 21.24 -3.58 -21.17
CA VAL A 54 21.24 -2.11 -21.13
C VAL A 54 21.65 -1.65 -19.73
N LYS A 55 22.49 -0.61 -19.64
CA LYS A 55 22.80 0.05 -18.36
C LYS A 55 21.52 0.62 -17.76
N ALA A 56 21.27 0.33 -16.48
CA ALA A 56 20.11 0.86 -15.77
C ALA A 56 20.13 2.40 -15.75
N SER A 57 19.03 2.98 -16.20
CA SER A 57 18.68 4.40 -16.05
C SER A 57 17.29 4.48 -15.43
N LYS A 58 16.92 5.63 -14.85
CA LYS A 58 15.57 5.86 -14.35
C LYS A 58 14.51 5.55 -15.41
N GLN A 59 14.67 6.06 -16.63
CA GLN A 59 13.72 5.81 -17.72
C GLN A 59 13.65 4.33 -18.09
N GLY A 60 14.80 3.63 -18.13
CA GLY A 60 14.82 2.20 -18.45
C GLY A 60 14.16 1.34 -17.38
N ILE A 61 14.30 1.71 -16.10
CA ILE A 61 13.63 1.04 -14.98
C ILE A 61 12.12 1.31 -15.03
N ILE A 62 11.71 2.56 -15.25
CA ILE A 62 10.30 2.92 -15.41
C ILE A 62 9.69 2.13 -16.57
N ALA A 63 10.37 2.03 -17.71
CA ALA A 63 9.92 1.23 -18.84
C ALA A 63 9.78 -0.25 -18.50
N ASP A 64 10.71 -0.83 -17.73
CA ASP A 64 10.60 -2.22 -17.26
C ASP A 64 9.40 -2.44 -16.33
N LEU A 65 9.16 -1.51 -15.39
CA LEU A 65 8.04 -1.59 -14.45
C LEU A 65 6.70 -1.34 -15.15
N GLN A 66 6.65 -0.40 -16.08
CA GLN A 66 5.48 -0.17 -16.92
C GLN A 66 5.16 -1.43 -17.73
N ARG A 67 6.19 -2.04 -18.34
CA ARG A 67 6.03 -3.28 -19.10
C ARG A 67 5.50 -4.42 -18.22
N PHE A 68 5.99 -4.50 -16.99
CA PHE A 68 5.48 -5.46 -16.01
C PHE A 68 4.00 -5.23 -15.72
N ILE A 69 3.60 -4.00 -15.43
CA ILE A 69 2.20 -3.63 -15.15
C ILE A 69 1.30 -3.93 -16.36
N GLU A 70 1.73 -3.59 -17.58
CA GLU A 70 0.99 -3.90 -18.81
C GLU A 70 0.76 -5.40 -19.00
N ILE A 71 1.75 -6.23 -18.68
CA ILE A 71 1.63 -7.69 -18.75
C ILE A 71 0.71 -8.21 -17.65
N LEU A 72 0.72 -7.58 -16.47
CA LEU A 72 -0.14 -7.96 -15.36
C LEU A 72 -1.60 -7.58 -15.56
N ALA A 73 -1.89 -6.39 -16.08
CA ALA A 73 -3.23 -5.80 -16.11
C ALA A 73 -4.33 -6.75 -16.65
N PRO A 74 -4.13 -7.52 -17.73
CA PRO A 74 -5.13 -8.47 -18.23
C PRO A 74 -5.48 -9.60 -17.26
N TYR A 75 -4.59 -9.98 -16.33
CA TYR A 75 -4.85 -11.01 -15.33
C TYR A 75 -5.68 -10.49 -14.14
N TYR A 76 -5.83 -9.17 -14.05
CA TYR A 76 -6.56 -8.48 -13.00
C TYR A 76 -7.92 -7.96 -13.48
N SER A 77 -8.13 -7.86 -14.79
CA SER A 77 -9.43 -7.59 -15.39
C SER A 77 -10.32 -8.83 -15.38
N HIS A 78 -11.59 -8.68 -15.00
CA HIS A 78 -12.60 -9.74 -15.06
C HIS A 78 -13.82 -9.22 -15.84
N GLU A 79 -14.39 -10.03 -16.73
CA GLU A 79 -15.49 -9.59 -17.62
C GLU A 79 -16.73 -9.10 -16.86
N GLU A 80 -16.94 -9.61 -15.64
CA GLU A 80 -18.09 -9.28 -14.79
C GLU A 80 -17.81 -8.18 -13.74
N VAL A 81 -16.57 -7.70 -13.62
CA VAL A 81 -16.17 -6.70 -12.62
C VAL A 81 -15.55 -5.50 -13.31
N GLU A 82 -16.25 -4.38 -13.26
CA GLU A 82 -15.74 -3.11 -13.76
C GLU A 82 -14.74 -2.51 -12.76
N GLY A 83 -13.61 -2.01 -13.26
CA GLY A 83 -12.56 -1.39 -12.46
C GLY A 83 -11.25 -2.19 -12.36
N SER A 84 -10.24 -1.56 -11.78
CA SER A 84 -8.94 -2.20 -11.49
C SER A 84 -8.93 -2.74 -10.05
N PRO A 85 -8.05 -3.70 -9.71
CA PRO A 85 -7.87 -4.12 -8.33
C PRO A 85 -7.49 -2.95 -7.43
N ALA A 86 -7.81 -3.10 -6.14
CA ALA A 86 -7.37 -2.21 -5.09
C ALA A 86 -5.87 -1.89 -5.20
N PHE A 87 -5.52 -0.60 -5.07
CA PHE A 87 -4.16 -0.07 -5.15
C PHE A 87 -3.44 -0.21 -6.50
N PHE A 88 -4.09 -0.75 -7.55
CA PHE A 88 -3.41 -0.98 -8.83
C PHE A 88 -3.09 0.33 -9.56
N HIS A 89 -3.96 1.35 -9.42
CA HIS A 89 -3.68 2.69 -9.93
C HIS A 89 -2.45 3.30 -9.23
N GLU A 90 -2.41 3.22 -7.89
CA GLU A 90 -1.30 3.71 -7.08
C GLU A 90 -0.01 2.96 -7.39
N PHE A 91 -0.07 1.64 -7.62
CA PHE A 91 1.09 0.85 -8.01
C PHE A 91 1.71 1.37 -9.32
N HIS A 92 0.88 1.76 -10.29
CA HIS A 92 1.34 2.38 -11.51
C HIS A 92 1.92 3.77 -11.27
N VAL A 93 1.22 4.62 -10.50
CA VAL A 93 1.72 5.97 -10.14
C VAL A 93 3.08 5.90 -9.45
N ASP A 94 3.24 5.00 -8.50
CA ASP A 94 4.47 4.83 -7.74
C ASP A 94 5.61 4.25 -8.60
N ALA A 95 5.30 3.31 -9.51
CA ALA A 95 6.26 2.82 -10.49
C ALA A 95 6.81 3.96 -11.38
N MET A 96 5.95 4.89 -11.80
CA MET A 96 6.36 6.05 -12.62
C MET A 96 7.16 7.08 -11.82
N ALA A 97 7.07 7.04 -10.49
CA ALA A 97 7.79 7.91 -9.57
C ALA A 97 9.15 7.35 -9.11
N ALA A 98 9.69 6.33 -9.80
CA ALA A 98 10.97 5.72 -9.44
C ALA A 98 12.10 6.78 -9.27
N PRO A 99 12.90 6.69 -8.18
CA PRO A 99 14.06 7.55 -8.00
C PRO A 99 15.20 7.15 -8.96
N GLU A 100 16.25 7.97 -9.04
CA GLU A 100 17.45 7.63 -9.80
C GLU A 100 18.10 6.36 -9.21
N PRO A 101 18.64 5.45 -10.05
CA PRO A 101 19.30 4.22 -9.59
C PRO A 101 20.42 4.46 -8.55
N GLU A 102 21.12 5.57 -8.68
CA GLU A 102 22.23 5.98 -7.81
C GLU A 102 21.77 6.66 -6.51
N SER A 103 20.47 6.92 -6.36
CA SER A 103 19.91 7.52 -5.15
C SER A 103 19.98 6.55 -3.97
N GLU A 104 20.25 7.08 -2.76
CA GLU A 104 20.16 6.31 -1.51
C GLU A 104 18.76 5.70 -1.28
N ASN A 105 17.71 6.32 -1.83
CA ASN A 105 16.34 5.86 -1.72
C ASN A 105 15.99 4.74 -2.70
N PHE A 106 16.85 4.44 -3.69
CA PHE A 106 16.52 3.46 -4.73
C PHE A 106 16.32 2.06 -4.15
N ALA A 107 17.20 1.62 -3.24
CA ALA A 107 17.06 0.32 -2.58
C ALA A 107 15.77 0.22 -1.74
N LEU A 108 15.40 1.31 -1.05
CA LEU A 108 14.16 1.40 -0.27
C LEU A 108 12.93 1.41 -1.17
N PHE A 109 12.99 2.12 -2.30
CA PHE A 109 11.94 2.12 -3.32
C PHE A 109 11.71 0.73 -3.90
N GLN A 110 12.77 -0.01 -4.23
CA GLN A 110 12.62 -1.39 -4.71
C GLN A 110 12.01 -2.31 -3.65
N LYS A 111 12.40 -2.14 -2.38
CA LYS A 111 11.80 -2.87 -1.24
C LYS A 111 10.32 -2.53 -1.09
N TYR A 112 9.95 -1.26 -1.25
CA TYR A 112 8.57 -0.79 -1.27
C TYR A 112 7.76 -1.42 -2.40
N MET A 113 8.22 -1.29 -3.65
CA MET A 113 7.49 -1.76 -4.82
C MET A 113 7.32 -3.28 -4.85
N ARG A 114 8.30 -4.05 -4.34
CA ARG A 114 8.18 -5.51 -4.20
C ARG A 114 7.05 -5.93 -3.26
N ASN A 115 6.80 -5.11 -2.24
CA ASN A 115 5.78 -5.34 -1.20
C ASN A 115 4.67 -4.28 -1.29
N HIS A 116 4.35 -3.85 -2.51
CA HIS A 116 3.33 -2.83 -2.72
C HIS A 116 1.94 -3.35 -2.29
N LEU A 117 1.08 -2.47 -1.77
CA LEU A 117 -0.25 -2.84 -1.26
C LEU A 117 -1.16 -3.51 -2.30
N ALA A 118 -0.94 -3.22 -3.58
CA ALA A 118 -1.62 -3.87 -4.71
C ALA A 118 -1.34 -5.37 -4.83
N LEU A 119 -0.24 -5.83 -4.23
CA LEU A 119 0.21 -7.22 -4.24
C LEU A 119 -0.14 -7.95 -2.93
N MET A 120 -0.81 -7.27 -1.99
CA MET A 120 -1.18 -7.80 -0.67
C MET A 120 -2.66 -8.17 -0.61
N GLY A 121 -3.00 -9.17 0.20
CA GLY A 121 -4.38 -9.50 0.51
C GLY A 121 -5.06 -8.44 1.38
N PRO A 122 -6.40 -8.29 1.33
CA PRO A 122 -7.12 -7.29 2.13
C PRO A 122 -6.87 -7.39 3.64
N LEU A 123 -6.77 -8.61 4.18
CA LEU A 123 -6.49 -8.82 5.60
C LEU A 123 -5.04 -8.47 5.96
N ASP A 124 -4.08 -8.80 5.09
CA ASP A 124 -2.67 -8.47 5.29
C ASP A 124 -2.46 -6.94 5.33
N ARG A 125 -3.17 -6.20 4.47
CA ARG A 125 -3.16 -4.73 4.48
C ARG A 125 -3.68 -4.17 5.80
N HIS A 126 -4.81 -4.70 6.28
CA HIS A 126 -5.36 -4.31 7.57
C HIS A 126 -4.34 -4.54 8.69
N ASP A 127 -3.78 -5.74 8.78
CA ASP A 127 -2.83 -6.10 9.82
C ASP A 127 -1.54 -5.27 9.74
N LEU A 128 -1.08 -4.92 8.54
CA LEU A 128 0.03 -3.98 8.32
C LEU A 128 -0.25 -2.61 8.96
N TYR A 129 -1.41 -2.00 8.69
CA TYR A 129 -1.73 -0.68 9.24
C TYR A 129 -1.77 -0.70 10.78
N PHE A 130 -2.34 -1.77 11.36
CA PHE A 130 -2.39 -1.94 12.80
C PHE A 130 -0.99 -2.15 13.40
N GLY A 131 -0.19 -3.02 12.80
CA GLY A 131 1.18 -3.27 13.24
C GLY A 131 2.03 -2.00 13.18
N LEU A 132 1.93 -1.23 12.10
CA LEU A 132 2.66 0.02 11.95
C LEU A 132 2.23 1.06 13.00
N PHE A 133 0.93 1.18 13.27
CA PHE A 133 0.43 2.05 14.34
C PHE A 133 1.02 1.63 15.69
N MET A 134 0.96 0.33 16.03
CA MET A 134 1.46 -0.19 17.30
C MET A 134 2.96 0.08 17.48
N VAL A 135 3.77 -0.16 16.45
CA VAL A 135 5.21 0.13 16.50
C VAL A 135 5.46 1.61 16.71
N CYS A 136 4.79 2.49 15.96
CA CYS A 136 4.93 3.93 16.12
C CYS A 136 4.49 4.41 17.52
N ASP A 137 3.41 3.85 18.06
CA ASP A 137 2.89 4.18 19.41
C ASP A 137 3.83 3.67 20.52
N MET A 138 4.51 2.54 20.32
CA MET A 138 5.54 2.06 21.25
C MET A 138 6.82 2.90 21.22
N LEU A 139 7.17 3.45 20.06
CA LEU A 139 8.40 4.24 19.86
C LEU A 139 8.24 5.72 20.22
N ARG A 140 7.03 6.25 20.32
CA ARG A 140 6.83 7.66 20.70
C ARG A 140 7.11 7.87 22.19
N ASP A 141 7.59 9.06 22.54
CA ASP A 141 7.67 9.43 23.95
C ASP A 141 6.26 9.52 24.52
N LYS A 142 6.11 9.14 25.80
CA LYS A 142 4.81 9.08 26.48
C LYS A 142 4.04 10.41 26.43
N ASP A 143 4.78 11.51 26.47
CA ASP A 143 4.22 12.86 26.50
C ASP A 143 4.05 13.48 25.09
N ASP A 144 4.53 12.81 24.04
CA ASP A 144 4.36 13.27 22.67
C ASP A 144 2.92 13.05 22.20
N ARG A 145 2.38 14.04 21.49
CA ARG A 145 1.04 13.96 20.86
C ARG A 145 0.97 12.93 19.73
N GLY A 146 2.11 12.47 19.23
CA GLY A 146 2.21 11.44 18.20
C GLY A 146 3.65 11.04 17.92
N TYR A 147 3.84 9.99 17.15
CA TYR A 147 5.19 9.55 16.75
C TYR A 147 5.88 10.63 15.91
N LYS A 148 6.93 11.25 16.46
CA LYS A 148 7.59 12.45 15.93
C LYS A 148 7.87 12.40 14.41
N PRO A 149 8.44 11.31 13.84
CA PRO A 149 8.70 11.24 12.40
C PRO A 149 7.45 11.41 11.53
N LEU A 150 6.30 10.93 11.99
CA LEU A 150 5.03 11.04 11.27
C LEU A 150 4.21 12.29 11.64
N TYR A 151 4.37 12.78 12.87
CA TYR A 151 3.58 13.90 13.40
C TYR A 151 4.09 15.27 12.97
N GLY A 152 5.42 15.45 12.94
CA GLY A 152 6.06 16.74 12.69
C GLY A 152 6.01 17.22 11.23
N LYS A 153 5.56 16.35 10.32
CA LYS A 153 5.62 16.54 8.87
C LYS A 153 4.27 17.03 8.34
N LYS A 154 4.31 18.19 7.67
CA LYS A 154 3.13 18.93 7.17
C LYS A 154 2.81 18.66 5.69
N ASP A 155 3.56 17.78 5.05
CA ASP A 155 3.46 17.43 3.64
C ASP A 155 2.51 16.26 3.36
N ALA A 156 1.85 15.71 4.39
CA ALA A 156 0.77 14.76 4.20
C ALA A 156 -0.33 15.37 3.31
N PRO A 157 -0.73 14.70 2.20
CA PRO A 157 -1.84 15.17 1.39
C PRO A 157 -3.10 15.27 2.24
N GLU A 158 -3.98 16.22 1.92
CA GLU A 158 -5.23 16.42 2.67
C GLU A 158 -6.16 15.20 2.48
N TRP A 159 -6.14 14.30 3.47
CA TRP A 159 -6.91 13.06 3.48
C TRP A 159 -8.22 13.20 4.26
N ARG A 160 -8.33 14.22 5.12
CA ARG A 160 -9.50 14.40 6.00
C ARG A 160 -10.74 14.81 5.20
N SER A 161 -10.58 15.38 4.01
CA SER A 161 -11.70 15.65 3.10
C SER A 161 -12.47 14.38 2.77
N ASN A 162 -11.78 13.30 2.44
CA ASN A 162 -12.41 12.01 2.13
C ASN A 162 -13.02 11.40 3.40
N ALA A 163 -12.31 11.49 4.52
CA ALA A 163 -12.80 11.01 5.82
C ALA A 163 -14.11 11.71 6.25
N LYS A 164 -14.25 13.01 5.98
CA LYS A 164 -15.45 13.77 6.33
C LYS A 164 -16.61 13.61 5.35
N LYS A 165 -16.33 13.19 4.11
CA LYS A 165 -17.35 13.23 3.05
C LYS A 165 -18.18 11.96 2.96
N PHE A 166 -17.57 10.79 3.14
CA PHE A 166 -18.23 9.53 2.85
C PHE A 166 -18.50 8.69 4.11
N HIS A 167 -19.62 7.97 4.08
CA HIS A 167 -19.92 6.94 5.07
C HIS A 167 -19.22 5.62 4.69
N PRO A 168 -18.66 4.85 5.64
CA PRO A 168 -18.68 5.03 7.09
C PRO A 168 -17.51 5.88 7.65
N TYR A 169 -16.61 6.41 6.81
CA TYR A 169 -15.45 7.17 7.27
C TYR A 169 -15.83 8.36 8.15
N HIS A 170 -16.90 9.10 7.79
CA HIS A 170 -17.36 10.24 8.57
C HIS A 170 -17.72 9.84 10.01
N SER A 171 -18.45 8.73 10.16
CA SER A 171 -18.84 8.22 11.47
C SER A 171 -17.64 7.75 12.29
N VAL A 172 -16.63 7.17 11.64
CA VAL A 172 -15.35 6.80 12.27
C VAL A 172 -14.54 8.05 12.65
N TYR A 173 -14.53 9.07 11.79
CA TYR A 173 -13.76 10.31 11.98
C TYR A 173 -14.25 11.08 13.21
N TYR A 174 -15.55 11.04 13.50
CA TYR A 174 -16.14 11.63 14.69
C TYR A 174 -16.49 10.61 15.78
N HIS A 175 -15.89 9.41 15.73
CA HIS A 175 -16.06 8.39 16.76
C HIS A 175 -15.47 8.89 18.09
N ASP A 176 -16.22 8.69 19.18
CA ASP A 176 -15.89 9.18 20.54
C ASP A 176 -15.67 10.70 20.67
N VAL A 177 -16.12 11.47 19.68
CA VAL A 177 -16.18 12.94 19.78
C VAL A 177 -17.50 13.33 20.44
N SER A 178 -17.46 14.31 21.36
CA SER A 178 -18.65 14.83 22.02
C SER A 178 -19.59 15.51 21.01
N GLU A 179 -20.90 15.55 21.29
CA GLU A 179 -21.85 16.27 20.41
C GLU A 179 -21.57 17.77 20.36
N GLU A 180 -21.04 18.35 21.44
CA GLU A 180 -20.62 19.75 21.47
C GLU A 180 -19.47 19.99 20.47
N ASP A 181 -18.44 19.15 20.50
CA ASP A 181 -17.30 19.24 19.59
C ASP A 181 -17.69 18.93 18.13
N LYS A 182 -18.63 18.01 17.88
CA LYS A 182 -19.14 17.73 16.53
C LYS A 182 -19.84 18.93 15.91
N ASN A 183 -20.57 19.70 16.73
CA ASN A 183 -21.28 20.90 16.28
C ASN A 183 -20.37 22.14 16.18
N ASN A 184 -19.13 22.05 16.66
CA ASN A 184 -18.14 23.11 16.51
C ASN A 184 -17.46 23.01 15.12
N PRO A 185 -17.68 23.99 14.21
CA PRO A 185 -17.10 23.94 12.86
C PRO A 185 -15.56 24.00 12.85
N ASP A 186 -14.95 24.54 13.91
CA ASP A 186 -13.50 24.66 14.06
C ASP A 186 -12.86 23.41 14.67
N TYR A 187 -13.66 22.50 15.23
CA TYR A 187 -13.14 21.30 15.85
C TYR A 187 -12.62 20.30 14.81
N GLN A 188 -11.40 19.82 15.03
CA GLN A 188 -10.75 18.83 14.19
C GLN A 188 -10.23 17.67 15.06
N PRO A 189 -10.87 16.49 15.03
CA PRO A 189 -10.42 15.33 15.80
C PRO A 189 -9.05 14.80 15.32
N TYR A 190 -8.68 15.09 14.08
CA TYR A 190 -7.43 14.70 13.44
C TYR A 190 -6.75 15.92 12.79
N TRP A 191 -5.44 16.02 12.98
CA TRP A 191 -4.60 16.95 12.23
C TRP A 191 -4.21 16.36 10.88
N ASN A 192 -3.91 17.20 9.89
CA ASN A 192 -3.47 16.71 8.59
C ASN A 192 -1.98 16.34 8.61
N ASN A 193 -1.65 15.16 9.13
CA ASN A 193 -0.32 14.57 9.09
C ASN A 193 -0.40 13.04 8.97
N TYR A 194 0.75 12.39 8.77
CA TYR A 194 0.84 10.94 8.58
C TYR A 194 0.54 10.13 9.84
N TRP A 195 0.85 10.68 11.03
CA TRP A 195 0.54 10.01 12.30
C TRP A 195 -0.97 9.88 12.50
N GLU A 196 -1.68 10.98 12.25
CA GLU A 196 -3.13 11.05 12.37
C GLU A 196 -3.84 10.25 11.29
N LEU A 197 -3.28 10.19 10.07
CA LEU A 197 -3.76 9.26 9.04
C LEU A 197 -3.63 7.81 9.52
N LEU A 198 -2.46 7.40 10.02
CA LEU A 198 -2.25 6.04 10.52
C LEU A 198 -3.17 5.71 11.70
N ARG A 199 -3.37 6.67 12.62
CA ARG A 199 -4.34 6.55 13.73
C ARG A 199 -5.77 6.38 13.20
N PHE A 200 -6.14 7.16 12.18
CA PHE A 200 -7.45 7.05 11.53
C PHE A 200 -7.65 5.68 10.88
N LEU A 201 -6.68 5.16 10.11
CA LEU A 201 -6.75 3.83 9.48
C LEU A 201 -6.96 2.73 10.54
N ARG A 202 -6.22 2.78 11.65
CA ARG A 202 -6.40 1.87 12.77
C ARG A 202 -7.80 2.00 13.39
N ASN A 203 -8.30 3.23 13.57
CA ASN A 203 -9.63 3.45 14.15
C ASN A 203 -10.75 2.99 13.19
N TYR A 204 -10.57 3.17 11.90
CA TYR A 204 -11.47 2.64 10.88
C TYR A 204 -11.54 1.12 10.96
N GLY A 205 -10.39 0.45 10.98
CA GLY A 205 -10.36 -1.01 11.10
C GLY A 205 -11.05 -1.54 12.37
N ARG A 206 -11.02 -0.77 13.47
CA ARG A 206 -11.71 -1.16 14.72
C ARG A 206 -13.21 -0.86 14.69
N ASN A 207 -13.61 0.27 14.11
CA ASN A 207 -14.93 0.85 14.37
C ASN A 207 -15.85 0.92 13.15
N ALA A 208 -15.35 0.72 11.92
CA ALA A 208 -16.17 0.84 10.72
C ALA A 208 -17.40 -0.09 10.74
N HIS A 209 -17.24 -1.31 11.25
CA HIS A 209 -18.33 -2.28 11.35
C HIS A 209 -19.50 -1.83 12.24
N ASN A 210 -19.23 -1.02 13.27
CA ASN A 210 -20.28 -0.47 14.12
C ASN A 210 -21.15 0.56 13.39
N HIS A 211 -20.57 1.22 12.39
CA HIS A 211 -21.22 2.29 11.65
C HIS A 211 -21.93 1.80 10.40
N THR A 212 -21.69 0.56 9.95
CA THR A 212 -22.40 -0.04 8.81
C THR A 212 -23.61 -0.89 9.21
N ARG A 213 -24.15 -0.68 10.41
CA ARG A 213 -25.43 -1.28 10.85
C ARG A 213 -26.57 -0.33 10.53
N ILE A 214 -27.56 -0.81 9.78
CA ILE A 214 -28.81 -0.11 9.51
C ILE A 214 -29.94 -0.90 10.17
N ASP A 215 -30.71 -0.23 11.03
CA ASP A 215 -31.82 -0.84 11.80
C ASP A 215 -31.42 -2.12 12.56
N GLY A 216 -30.19 -2.13 13.10
CA GLY A 216 -29.63 -3.28 13.83
C GLY A 216 -29.11 -4.41 12.94
N VAL A 217 -29.25 -4.31 11.62
CA VAL A 217 -28.77 -5.30 10.65
C VAL A 217 -27.42 -4.88 10.09
N GLN A 218 -26.44 -5.77 10.17
CA GLN A 218 -25.11 -5.59 9.60
C GLN A 218 -25.18 -5.57 8.07
N GLN A 219 -24.86 -4.45 7.44
CA GLN A 219 -24.93 -4.31 5.98
C GLN A 219 -23.65 -4.82 5.29
N VAL A 220 -22.50 -4.64 5.94
CA VAL A 220 -21.21 -5.15 5.45
C VAL A 220 -20.79 -6.32 6.32
N THR A 221 -20.85 -7.54 5.78
CA THR A 221 -20.60 -8.79 6.52
C THR A 221 -19.19 -9.33 6.34
N GLU A 222 -18.50 -8.92 5.27
CA GLU A 222 -17.16 -9.41 4.91
C GLU A 222 -16.10 -8.39 5.31
N VAL A 223 -15.11 -8.82 6.10
CA VAL A 223 -14.02 -7.93 6.57
C VAL A 223 -13.23 -7.34 5.41
N ALA A 224 -13.02 -8.13 4.35
CA ALA A 224 -12.31 -7.69 3.14
C ALA A 224 -12.98 -6.50 2.44
N VAL A 225 -14.31 -6.32 2.59
CA VAL A 225 -15.03 -5.20 1.97
C VAL A 225 -14.63 -3.88 2.61
N PHE A 226 -14.37 -3.84 3.92
CA PHE A 226 -13.91 -2.61 4.59
C PHE A 226 -12.54 -2.14 4.06
N ASP A 227 -11.63 -3.07 3.78
CA ASP A 227 -10.33 -2.73 3.18
C ASP A 227 -10.48 -2.30 1.71
N LEU A 228 -11.37 -2.92 0.93
CA LEU A 228 -11.66 -2.48 -0.44
C LEU A 228 -12.21 -1.06 -0.48
N MET A 229 -13.10 -0.71 0.46
CA MET A 229 -13.60 0.66 0.62
C MET A 229 -12.44 1.64 0.89
N LEU A 230 -11.57 1.35 1.86
CA LEU A 230 -10.37 2.15 2.11
C LEU A 230 -9.46 2.25 0.88
N SER A 231 -9.30 1.17 0.13
CA SER A 231 -8.45 1.16 -1.05
C SER A 231 -8.92 2.16 -2.11
N GLU A 232 -10.23 2.25 -2.33
CA GLU A 232 -10.85 3.15 -3.30
C GLU A 232 -10.69 4.62 -2.89
N ASP A 233 -11.03 4.96 -1.64
CA ASP A 233 -11.11 6.35 -1.21
C ASP A 233 -9.80 6.88 -0.58
N PHE A 234 -8.92 5.99 -0.12
CA PHE A 234 -7.69 6.35 0.58
C PHE A 234 -6.41 5.82 -0.05
N GLY A 235 -6.49 5.10 -1.18
CA GLY A 235 -5.36 4.47 -1.87
C GLY A 235 -4.10 5.34 -1.90
N MET A 236 -4.18 6.49 -2.58
CA MET A 236 -3.09 7.46 -2.69
C MET A 236 -2.52 7.92 -1.33
N TYR A 237 -3.35 8.13 -0.31
CA TYR A 237 -2.87 8.61 0.98
C TYR A 237 -2.09 7.51 1.73
N ILE A 238 -2.59 6.28 1.64
CA ILE A 238 -2.00 5.12 2.30
C ILE A 238 -0.66 4.79 1.63
N THR A 239 -0.58 4.73 0.30
CA THR A 239 0.70 4.42 -0.40
C THR A 239 1.77 5.45 -0.09
N LYS A 240 1.42 6.74 -0.08
CA LYS A 240 2.34 7.81 0.34
C LYS A 240 2.81 7.67 1.78
N LEU A 241 1.92 7.31 2.71
CA LEU A 241 2.28 7.04 4.10
C LEU A 241 3.28 5.87 4.21
N ILE A 242 3.03 4.76 3.51
CA ILE A 242 3.91 3.59 3.56
C ILE A 242 5.28 3.90 2.94
N LEU A 243 5.31 4.56 1.79
CA LEU A 243 6.56 4.99 1.16
C LEU A 243 7.33 5.99 2.04
N PHE A 244 6.64 6.91 2.69
CA PHE A 244 7.23 7.84 3.64
C PHE A 244 7.88 7.10 4.81
N LEU A 245 7.19 6.13 5.40
CA LEU A 245 7.76 5.28 6.45
C LEU A 245 8.95 4.46 5.95
N MET A 246 8.96 4.00 4.69
CA MET A 246 10.16 3.34 4.13
C MET A 246 11.35 4.29 4.16
N TYR A 247 11.19 5.53 3.74
CA TYR A 247 12.31 6.45 3.64
C TYR A 247 12.79 6.96 5.00
N GLU A 248 11.87 7.27 5.91
CA GLU A 248 12.23 7.84 7.21
C GLU A 248 12.63 6.77 8.24
N CYS A 249 11.98 5.60 8.23
CA CYS A 249 12.21 4.55 9.22
C CYS A 249 12.97 3.33 8.67
N LYS A 250 13.20 3.26 7.35
CA LYS A 250 13.87 2.14 6.63
C LYS A 250 13.18 0.77 6.77
N MET A 251 12.10 0.71 7.54
CA MET A 251 11.48 -0.51 8.05
C MET A 251 12.52 -1.50 8.61
N GLU A 252 13.34 -0.98 9.52
CA GLU A 252 14.35 -1.72 10.26
C GLU A 252 14.05 -1.70 11.76
N GLY A 253 14.80 -2.48 12.55
CA GLY A 253 14.65 -2.52 14.01
C GLY A 253 13.25 -2.96 14.43
N SER A 254 12.57 -2.15 15.25
CA SER A 254 11.23 -2.45 15.76
C SER A 254 10.15 -2.55 14.67
N PHE A 255 10.40 -2.01 13.47
CA PHE A 255 9.52 -2.16 12.32
C PHE A 255 9.75 -3.48 11.57
N PHE A 256 10.87 -4.17 11.82
CA PHE A 256 11.26 -5.34 11.07
C PHE A 256 10.20 -6.44 11.12
N SER A 257 9.73 -6.85 12.30
CA SER A 257 8.72 -7.92 12.40
C SER A 257 7.40 -7.57 11.73
N THR A 258 6.99 -6.30 11.82
CA THR A 258 5.77 -5.82 11.18
C THR A 258 5.92 -5.76 9.66
N TRP A 259 7.11 -5.48 9.15
CA TRP A 259 7.35 -5.43 7.71
C TRP A 259 7.61 -6.82 7.12
N ASP A 260 8.52 -7.58 7.75
CA ASP A 260 9.01 -8.89 7.32
C ASP A 260 7.92 -9.98 7.32
N SER A 261 6.94 -9.89 8.23
CA SER A 261 5.78 -10.80 8.21
C SER A 261 4.99 -10.76 6.90
N TYR A 262 5.16 -9.71 6.10
CA TYR A 262 4.49 -9.52 4.82
C TYR A 262 5.48 -9.41 3.64
N VAL A 263 6.77 -9.59 3.90
CA VAL A 263 7.79 -9.67 2.84
C VAL A 263 7.72 -11.04 2.20
N THR A 264 7.55 -11.09 0.88
CA THR A 264 7.75 -12.34 0.13
C THR A 264 9.21 -12.75 0.20
N SER A 265 9.46 -13.99 0.64
CA SER A 265 10.80 -14.59 0.85
C SER A 265 11.80 -14.26 -0.27
N GLU A 266 13.06 -13.99 0.10
CA GLU A 266 14.16 -13.55 -0.79
C GLU A 266 14.40 -14.35 -2.07
#